data_AF-Q0WLQ9-F1
#
_entry.id   AF-Q0WLQ9-F1
#
_cell.length_a   1.000
_cell.length_b   1.000
_cell.length_c   1.000
_cell.angle_alpha   90.00
_cell.angle_beta   90.00
_cell.angle_gamma   90.00
#
_symmetry.space_group_name_H-M   'P 1'
#
loop_
_entity.id
_entity.type
_entity.pdbx_description
1 polymer ?
#
loop_
_entity_poly.entity_id
_entity_poly.type
_entity_poly.pdbx_seq_one_letter_code
_entity_poly.pdbx_strand_id
1 'polypeptide(L)'
;MKLTAQSSVRYGFDFWCGLWKRVYMNPLFQFLNPSDSRSDFYNGFTAAYSRVLKPSKKLKKFDACTATVLEGFFHRLHLFKLEEGVETAMIDLHGFVYGVDCFAHMADDNYSAI
;
A
#
# COMPACT_ATOMS: atom_id res chain seq x y z
N MET A 1 -1.66 4.07 7.95
CA MET A 1 -0.59 3.15 8.41
C MET A 1 -0.77 1.72 7.89
N LYS A 2 -1.87 1.01 8.18
CA LYS A 2 -2.08 -0.39 7.74
C LYS A 2 -1.86 -0.60 6.23
N LEU A 3 -2.55 0.18 5.39
CA LEU A 3 -2.42 0.12 3.93
C LEU A 3 -0.97 0.37 3.48
N THR A 4 -0.32 1.39 4.05
CA THR A 4 1.08 1.73 3.76
C THR A 4 2.02 0.57 4.07
N ALA A 5 1.88 -0.05 5.24
CA ALA A 5 2.71 -1.19 5.64
C ALA A 5 2.50 -2.39 4.70
N GLN A 6 1.24 -2.72 4.35
CA GLN A 6 0.94 -3.78 3.39
C GLN A 6 1.59 -3.51 2.02
N SER A 7 1.49 -2.29 1.51
CA SER A 7 2.10 -1.90 0.24
C SER A 7 3.63 -1.95 0.30
N SER A 8 4.26 -1.45 1.37
CA SER A 8 5.71 -1.52 1.54
C SER A 8 6.22 -2.97 1.63
N VAL A 9 5.49 -3.87 2.28
CA VAL A 9 5.84 -5.30 2.31
C VAL A 9 5.69 -5.94 0.93
N ARG A 10 4.59 -5.67 0.21
CA ARG A 10 4.35 -6.26 -1.10
C ARG A 10 5.31 -5.74 -2.18
N TYR A 11 5.64 -4.46 -2.13
CA TYR A 11 6.34 -3.79 -3.24
C TYR A 11 7.79 -3.45 -2.93
N GLY A 12 8.20 -3.57 -1.67
CA GLY A 12 9.59 -3.46 -1.26
C GLY A 12 10.13 -2.03 -1.19
N PHE A 13 11.45 -1.95 -1.16
CA PHE A 13 12.20 -0.72 -0.85
C PHE A 13 12.02 0.37 -1.90
N ASP A 14 11.93 0.02 -3.19
CA ASP A 14 11.74 0.99 -4.28
C ASP A 14 10.42 1.75 -4.12
N PHE A 15 9.34 1.03 -3.81
CA PHE A 15 8.06 1.65 -3.47
C PHE A 15 8.19 2.55 -2.25
N TRP A 16 8.82 2.08 -1.17
CA TRP A 16 8.99 2.87 0.05
C TRP A 16 9.76 4.18 -0.21
N CYS A 17 10.86 4.12 -0.97
CA CYS A 17 11.63 5.29 -1.36
C CYS A 17 10.80 6.27 -2.19
N GLY A 18 10.05 5.76 -3.18
CA GLY A 18 9.20 6.59 -4.03
C GLY A 18 8.04 7.22 -3.26
N LEU A 19 7.46 6.49 -2.31
CA LEU A 19 6.44 7.00 -1.39
C LEU A 19 7.02 8.12 -0.53
N TRP A 20 8.13 7.86 0.17
CA TRP A 20 8.79 8.82 1.04
C TRP A 20 9.08 10.14 0.32
N LYS A 21 9.65 10.09 -0.89
CA LYS A 21 9.91 11.30 -1.70
C LYS A 21 8.65 12.14 -1.95
N ARG A 22 7.48 11.52 -2.08
CA ARG A 22 6.22 12.24 -2.32
C ARG A 22 5.57 12.76 -1.04
N VAL A 23 5.76 12.09 0.11
CA VAL A 23 4.98 12.35 1.32
C VAL A 23 5.79 12.80 2.53
N TYR A 24 7.10 12.97 2.42
CA TYR A 24 7.96 13.29 3.58
C TYR A 24 7.56 14.61 4.29
N MET A 25 6.99 15.59 3.57
CA MET A 25 6.46 16.83 4.16
C MET A 25 5.01 16.71 4.63
N ASN A 26 4.34 15.58 4.39
CA ASN A 26 2.93 15.40 4.74
C ASN A 26 2.80 14.86 6.17
N PRO A 27 2.14 15.60 7.09
CA PRO A 27 2.00 15.18 8.49
C PRO A 27 1.24 13.85 8.66
N LEU A 28 0.37 13.49 7.72
CA LEU A 28 -0.34 12.21 7.74
C LEU A 28 0.60 11.02 7.60
N PHE A 29 1.80 11.22 7.03
CA PHE A 29 2.80 10.21 6.78
C PHE A 29 4.05 10.33 7.65
N GLN A 30 4.05 11.23 8.65
CA GLN A 30 5.19 11.38 9.55
C GLN A 30 5.56 10.06 10.28
N PHE A 31 4.62 9.11 10.43
CA PHE A 31 4.92 7.77 10.96
C PHE A 31 5.98 6.99 10.16
N LEU A 32 6.29 7.39 8.92
CA LEU A 32 7.39 6.83 8.13
C LEU A 32 8.77 7.34 8.57
N ASN A 33 8.80 8.45 9.33
CA ASN A 33 10.01 8.98 9.95
C ASN A 33 10.33 8.14 11.21
N PRO A 34 11.57 7.60 11.35
CA PRO A 34 11.98 6.90 12.56
C PRO A 34 11.85 7.71 13.86
N SER A 35 11.90 9.04 13.79
CA SER A 35 11.76 9.92 14.96
C SER A 35 10.31 10.15 15.40
N ASP A 36 9.31 9.73 14.60
CA ASP A 36 7.90 9.86 14.96
C ASP A 36 7.48 8.72 15.92
N SER A 37 6.72 9.05 16.97
CA SER A 37 6.30 8.07 17.98
C SER A 37 5.41 6.95 17.43
N ARG A 38 4.80 7.15 16.25
CA ARG A 38 4.00 6.12 15.56
C ARG A 38 4.86 5.20 14.69
N SER A 39 6.16 5.46 14.55
CA SER A 39 7.06 4.63 13.75
C SER A 39 7.07 3.19 14.24
N ASP A 40 7.08 2.97 15.55
CA ASP A 40 7.05 1.62 16.14
C ASP A 40 5.77 0.86 15.77
N PHE A 41 4.63 1.53 15.77
CA PHE A 41 3.35 0.93 15.34
C PHE A 41 3.39 0.57 13.85
N TYR A 42 3.91 1.46 13.00
CA TYR A 42 4.09 1.18 11.57
C TYR A 42 5.04 -0.01 11.33
N ASN A 43 6.14 -0.09 12.07
CA ASN A 43 7.09 -1.20 12.02
C ASN A 43 6.44 -2.51 12.49
N GLY A 44 5.60 -2.46 13.54
CA GLY A 44 4.79 -3.59 13.99
C GLY A 44 3.86 -4.13 12.91
N PHE A 45 3.15 -3.26 12.18
CA PHE A 45 2.34 -3.68 11.03
C PHE A 45 3.20 -4.31 9.93
N THR A 46 4.33 -3.69 9.59
CA THR A 46 5.25 -4.19 8.55
C THR A 46 5.78 -5.59 8.92
N ALA A 47 6.16 -5.80 10.17
CA ALA A 47 6.63 -7.09 10.68
C ALA A 47 5.53 -8.16 10.72
N ALA A 48 4.29 -7.79 11.03
CA ALA A 48 3.16 -8.71 10.98
C ALA A 48 2.83 -9.10 9.54
N TYR A 49 2.75 -8.13 8.63
CA TYR A 49 2.41 -8.37 7.23
C TYR A 49 3.50 -9.13 6.47
N SER A 50 4.78 -8.94 6.78
CA SER A 50 5.86 -9.69 6.13
C SER A 50 5.79 -11.20 6.38
N ARG A 51 5.13 -11.63 7.46
CA ARG A 51 4.91 -13.05 7.78
C ARG A 51 3.80 -13.69 6.95
N VAL A 52 2.85 -12.92 6.45
CA VAL A 52 1.64 -13.44 5.78
C VAL A 52 1.50 -13.01 4.33
N LEU A 53 2.18 -11.95 3.90
CA LEU A 53 2.12 -11.45 2.53
C LEU A 53 3.31 -11.94 1.71
N LYS A 54 3.03 -12.39 0.49
CA LYS A 54 4.05 -12.71 -0.51
C LYS A 54 4.51 -11.42 -1.20
N PRO A 55 5.83 -11.14 -1.28
CA PRO A 55 6.35 -10.01 -2.06
C PRO A 55 5.99 -10.14 -3.55
N SER A 56 5.69 -9.02 -4.18
CA SER A 56 5.43 -8.91 -5.61
C SER A 56 6.74 -8.84 -6.38
N LYS A 57 6.80 -9.52 -7.53
CA LYS A 57 7.96 -9.47 -8.44
C LYS A 57 7.99 -8.21 -9.32
N LYS A 58 6.97 -7.35 -9.23
CA LYS A 58 6.75 -6.23 -10.14
C LYS A 58 7.76 -5.09 -10.01
N LEU A 59 8.33 -4.87 -8.81
CA LEU A 59 9.23 -3.74 -8.55
C LEU A 59 10.66 -4.22 -8.30
N LYS A 60 11.32 -4.79 -9.31
CA LYS A 60 12.75 -5.12 -9.23
C LYS A 60 13.66 -3.91 -9.49
N LYS A 61 13.11 -2.81 -10.01
CA LYS A 61 13.83 -1.57 -10.32
C LYS A 61 12.90 -0.37 -10.12
N PHE A 62 13.50 0.78 -9.81
CA PHE A 62 12.86 2.09 -9.79
C PHE A 62 12.56 2.57 -11.23
N ASP A 63 11.63 1.90 -11.91
CA ASP A 63 11.21 2.21 -13.29
C ASP A 63 9.73 2.63 -13.36
N ALA A 64 9.17 2.72 -14.57
CA ALA A 64 7.76 3.07 -14.79
C ALA A 64 6.78 2.20 -13.99
N CYS A 65 7.15 0.95 -13.66
CA CYS A 65 6.33 0.09 -12.82
C CYS A 65 6.18 0.66 -11.39
N THR A 66 7.23 1.26 -10.84
CA THR A 66 7.18 1.88 -9.50
C THR A 66 6.24 3.07 -9.47
N ALA A 67 6.22 3.89 -10.53
CA ALA A 67 5.30 5.02 -10.63
C ALA A 67 3.83 4.54 -10.67
N THR A 68 3.51 3.55 -11.51
CA THR A 68 2.15 2.99 -11.60
C THR A 68 1.68 2.39 -10.27
N VAL A 69 2.56 1.68 -9.55
CA VAL A 69 2.22 1.13 -8.23
C VAL A 69 1.96 2.23 -7.20
N LEU A 70 2.73 3.33 -7.22
CA LEU A 70 2.50 4.47 -6.35
C LEU A 70 1.17 5.16 -6.65
N GLU A 71 0.84 5.38 -7.92
CA GLU A 71 -0.48 5.93 -8.29
C GLU A 71 -1.62 5.03 -7.81
N GLY A 72 -1.50 3.72 -8.02
CA GLY A 72 -2.48 2.76 -7.51
C GLY A 72 -2.63 2.79 -5.98
N PHE A 73 -1.53 3.00 -5.25
CA PHE A 73 -1.56 3.20 -3.80
C PHE A 73 -2.34 4.47 -3.41
N PHE A 74 -2.04 5.62 -4.03
CA PHE A 74 -2.74 6.87 -3.71
C PHE A 74 -4.21 6.85 -4.10
N HIS A 75 -4.55 6.21 -5.20
CA HIS A 75 -5.95 6.00 -5.60
C HIS A 75 -6.71 5.21 -4.53
N ARG A 76 -6.16 4.08 -4.05
CA ARG A 76 -6.77 3.32 -2.95
C ARG A 76 -6.85 4.13 -1.66
N LEU A 77 -5.80 4.88 -1.32
CA LEU A 77 -5.81 5.72 -0.13
C LEU A 77 -6.91 6.79 -0.18
N HIS A 78 -7.15 7.36 -1.37
CA HIS A 78 -8.23 8.32 -1.58
C HIS A 78 -9.61 7.66 -1.39
N LEU A 79 -9.82 6.45 -1.93
CA LEU A 79 -11.06 5.70 -1.73
C LEU A 79 -11.34 5.43 -0.24
N PHE A 80 -10.33 4.96 0.51
CA PHE A 80 -10.47 4.73 1.95
C PHE A 80 -10.84 6.01 2.72
N LYS A 81 -10.27 7.16 2.34
CA LYS A 81 -10.62 8.46 2.96
C LYS A 81 -12.04 8.91 2.64
N LEU A 82 -12.54 8.58 1.46
CA LEU A 82 -13.91 8.91 1.05
C LEU A 82 -14.93 8.05 1.81
N GLU A 83 -14.61 6.78 2.01
CA GLU A 83 -15.43 5.83 2.78
C GLU A 83 -15.43 6.13 4.28
N GLU A 84 -14.35 6.67 4.85
CA GLU A 84 -14.28 7.02 6.28
C GLU A 84 -15.29 8.14 6.67
N GLY A 85 -15.81 8.90 5.71
CA GLY A 85 -16.90 9.87 5.90
C GLY A 85 -18.32 9.29 5.77
N VAL A 86 -18.47 8.05 5.29
CA VAL A 86 -19.74 7.34 5.14
C VAL A 86 -19.78 6.23 6.19
N GLU A 87 -20.40 6.52 7.32
CA GLU A 87 -20.83 5.63 8.41
C GLU A 87 -20.07 4.29 8.57
N THR A 88 -19.23 4.26 9.61
CA THR A 88 -18.24 3.26 10.04
C THR A 88 -18.78 1.86 10.38
N ALA A 89 -19.62 1.23 9.54
CA ALA A 89 -20.33 -0.01 9.91
C ALA A 89 -20.15 -1.24 8.98
N MET A 90 -19.41 -1.17 7.86
CA MET A 90 -19.35 -2.34 6.93
C MET A 90 -17.94 -2.83 6.50
N ILE A 91 -16.85 -2.21 6.96
CA ILE A 91 -15.52 -2.44 6.36
C ILE A 91 -14.52 -3.09 7.32
N ASP A 92 -14.93 -4.11 8.09
CA ASP A 92 -13.94 -4.99 8.76
C ASP A 92 -13.70 -6.30 7.99
N LEU A 93 -14.57 -6.67 7.04
CA LEU A 93 -14.39 -7.89 6.24
C LEU A 93 -14.23 -7.61 4.74
N HIS A 94 -14.99 -6.68 4.17
CA HIS A 94 -14.91 -6.38 2.74
C HIS A 94 -13.65 -5.62 2.33
N GLY A 95 -13.09 -4.73 3.16
CA GLY A 95 -11.84 -4.01 2.82
C GLY A 95 -10.61 -4.93 2.76
N PHE A 96 -10.62 -6.03 3.52
CA PHE A 96 -9.57 -7.06 3.44
C PHE A 96 -9.71 -7.89 2.16
N VAL A 97 -10.94 -8.26 1.77
CA VAL A 97 -11.23 -9.02 0.54
C VAL A 97 -11.06 -8.16 -0.73
N TYR A 98 -11.51 -6.91 -0.74
CA TYR A 98 -11.29 -5.97 -1.85
C TYR A 98 -9.82 -5.58 -2.01
N GLY A 99 -9.08 -5.53 -0.90
CA GLY A 99 -7.64 -5.43 -0.93
C GLY A 99 -7.03 -6.50 -1.83
N VAL A 100 -7.48 -7.75 -1.69
CA VAL A 100 -7.03 -8.91 -2.45
C VAL A 100 -7.53 -8.87 -3.90
N ASP A 101 -8.80 -8.54 -4.17
CA ASP A 101 -9.36 -8.48 -5.54
C ASP A 101 -8.74 -7.39 -6.41
N CYS A 102 -8.50 -6.20 -5.86
CA CYS A 102 -7.80 -5.16 -6.61
C CYS A 102 -6.33 -5.54 -6.90
N PHE A 103 -5.76 -6.54 -6.22
CA PHE A 103 -4.46 -7.11 -6.59
C PHE A 103 -4.59 -8.32 -7.53
N ALA A 104 -5.70 -9.06 -7.51
CA ALA A 104 -5.99 -10.11 -8.48
C ALA A 104 -6.08 -9.52 -9.90
N HIS A 105 -6.76 -8.38 -10.07
CA HIS A 105 -6.82 -7.65 -11.34
C HIS A 105 -5.47 -7.05 -11.80
N MET A 106 -4.50 -6.89 -10.89
CA MET A 106 -3.14 -6.52 -11.29
C MET A 106 -2.23 -7.73 -11.49
N ALA A 107 -2.61 -8.94 -11.11
CA ALA A 107 -1.82 -10.15 -11.33
C ALA A 107 -2.19 -10.87 -12.64
N ASP A 108 -3.30 -10.47 -13.26
CA ASP A 108 -3.83 -11.08 -14.48
C ASP A 108 -3.12 -10.51 -15.73
N ASP A 109 -1.87 -10.92 -15.92
CA ASP A 109 -1.19 -10.87 -17.22
C ASP A 109 -1.68 -12.05 -18.08
N ASN A 110 -2.99 -12.11 -18.37
CA ASN A 110 -3.53 -13.01 -19.38
C ASN A 110 -4.31 -12.20 -20.41
N TYR A 111 -3.57 -11.40 -21.17
CA TYR A 111 -4.00 -10.94 -22.49
C TYR A 111 -4.08 -12.17 -23.41
N SER A 112 -5.26 -12.78 -23.51
CA SER A 112 -5.57 -13.73 -24.58
C SER A 112 -6.46 -13.07 -25.62
N ALA A 113 -5.85 -12.84 -26.77
CA ALA A 113 -6.39 -12.79 -28.13
C ALA A 113 -7.65 -11.96 -28.40
N ILE A 114 -7.46 -10.84 -29.11
CA ILE A 114 -8.14 -10.60 -30.39
C ILE A 114 -7.08 -10.17 -31.40
#